data_AF-A0A6J2WWY1-F1
#
_entry.id   AF-A0A6J2WWY1-F1
#
_cell.length_a   1.000
_cell.length_b   1.000
_cell.length_c   1.000
_cell.angle_alpha   90.00
_cell.angle_beta   90.00
_cell.angle_gamma   90.00
#
_symmetry.space_group_name_H-M   'P 1'
#
loop_
_entity.id
_entity.type
_entity.pdbx_description
1 polymer ?
#
loop_
_entity_poly.entity_id
_entity_poly.type
_entity_poly.pdbx_seq_one_letter_code
_entity_poly.pdbx_strand_id
1 'polypeptide(L)'
;MTMYKVGGVTGVSGTLGLMSAPVLAAGKEETPNGVLKVDELSLYTVPQQTFRYVEPEVGQVEQGVSSLRKMAEPYITKCQQTSHSIRQRVKGVYEKVKPKVDGAIQFGQDSYVYLQNPPPEFYPRAGVIGFAGILGLFLARGSRLKKLIYPAGLMSLGTAMYYPQQAANIAKNTGDCLYDCALQAYVAVETLVKPSPKPITEKNPEDKASAQKAT
;
A
#
# COMPACT_ATOMS: atom_id res chain seq x y z
N MET A 1 -20.27 -40.35 5.24
CA MET A 1 -19.74 -39.33 4.32
C MET A 1 -20.97 -38.68 3.67
N THR A 2 -21.44 -37.58 4.26
CA THR A 2 -22.77 -37.03 4.02
C THR A 2 -22.62 -35.72 3.26
N MET A 3 -23.01 -35.71 1.98
CA MET A 3 -22.98 -34.50 1.13
C MET A 3 -24.19 -33.62 1.44
N TYR A 4 -23.95 -32.34 1.71
CA TYR A 4 -24.97 -31.30 1.79
C TYR A 4 -25.05 -30.57 0.44
N LYS A 5 -26.28 -30.40 -0.05
CA LYS A 5 -26.63 -29.75 -1.32
C LYS A 5 -26.87 -28.27 -1.05
N VAL A 6 -26.07 -27.40 -1.69
CA VAL A 6 -26.24 -25.94 -1.69
C VAL A 6 -27.33 -25.55 -2.68
N GLY A 7 -28.40 -24.94 -2.18
CA GLY A 7 -29.43 -24.29 -2.99
C GLY A 7 -29.18 -22.78 -3.04
N GLY A 8 -28.88 -22.25 -4.23
CA GLY A 8 -28.77 -20.82 -4.47
C GLY A 8 -30.15 -20.17 -4.59
N VAL A 9 -30.38 -19.09 -3.84
CA VAL A 9 -31.56 -18.22 -3.98
C VAL A 9 -31.20 -17.08 -4.91
N THR A 10 -31.98 -16.98 -5.98
CA THR A 10 -31.95 -15.96 -7.04
C THR A 10 -32.46 -14.61 -6.51
N GLY A 11 -31.70 -13.55 -6.80
CA GLY A 11 -32.07 -12.18 -6.47
C GLY A 11 -33.21 -11.67 -7.35
N VAL A 12 -34.26 -11.13 -6.74
CA VAL A 12 -35.30 -10.35 -7.42
C VAL A 12 -34.99 -8.88 -7.19
N SER A 13 -34.52 -8.19 -8.23
CA SER A 13 -34.34 -6.74 -8.25
C SER A 13 -35.67 -6.08 -8.61
N GLY A 14 -36.36 -5.52 -7.61
CA GLY A 14 -37.58 -4.73 -7.81
C GLY A 14 -37.25 -3.25 -8.05
N THR A 15 -37.32 -2.78 -9.29
CA THR A 15 -37.31 -1.35 -9.60
C THR A 15 -38.74 -0.82 -9.52
N LEU A 16 -39.06 -0.09 -8.45
CA LEU A 16 -40.33 0.61 -8.32
C LEU A 16 -40.24 1.95 -9.07
N GLY A 17 -40.96 2.07 -10.18
CA GLY A 17 -41.07 3.30 -10.96
C GLY A 17 -41.94 4.34 -10.25
N LEU A 18 -41.38 5.54 -10.03
CA LEU A 18 -42.13 6.72 -9.61
C LEU A 18 -42.68 7.43 -10.85
N MET A 19 -44.00 7.32 -11.07
CA MET A 19 -44.72 8.16 -12.03
C MET A 19 -45.23 9.40 -11.29
N SER A 20 -44.75 10.58 -11.69
CA SER A 20 -45.22 11.88 -11.23
C SER A 20 -46.14 12.48 -12.28
N ALA A 21 -47.42 12.65 -11.97
CA ALA A 21 -48.38 13.36 -12.81
C ALA A 21 -48.49 14.81 -12.34
N PRO A 22 -48.26 15.83 -13.19
CA PRO A 22 -48.56 17.21 -12.84
C PRO A 22 -50.08 17.45 -12.90
N VAL A 23 -50.61 18.07 -11.86
CA VAL A 23 -52.00 18.56 -11.81
C VAL A 23 -52.10 19.78 -12.71
N LEU A 24 -52.95 19.69 -13.73
CA LEU A 24 -53.34 20.79 -14.59
C LEU A 24 -54.35 21.67 -13.83
N ALA A 25 -53.91 22.85 -13.39
CA ALA A 25 -54.83 23.89 -12.90
C ALA A 25 -55.43 24.62 -14.11
N ALA A 26 -56.70 24.32 -14.41
CA ALA A 26 -57.48 25.01 -15.43
C ALA A 26 -57.77 26.46 -14.97
N GLY A 27 -57.01 27.42 -15.48
CA GLY A 27 -57.34 28.84 -15.39
C GLY A 27 -58.46 29.15 -16.38
N LYS A 28 -59.66 29.42 -15.86
CA LYS A 28 -60.80 29.93 -16.63
C LYS A 28 -60.77 31.46 -16.60
N GLU A 29 -60.90 32.04 -17.78
CA GLU A 29 -60.83 33.48 -18.08
C GLU A 29 -61.99 34.31 -17.50
N GLU A 30 -61.82 35.63 -17.66
CA GLU A 30 -62.81 36.71 -17.81
C GLU A 30 -63.13 37.61 -16.60
N THR A 31 -62.78 38.89 -16.77
CA THR A 31 -63.19 40.08 -16.00
C THR A 31 -64.70 40.34 -16.11
N PRO A 32 -65.31 41.02 -15.12
CA PRO A 32 -65.70 42.40 -15.42
C PRO A 32 -65.55 43.39 -14.25
N ASN A 33 -65.36 44.64 -14.65
CA ASN A 33 -65.39 45.91 -13.93
C ASN A 33 -66.04 45.94 -12.53
N GLY A 34 -65.23 46.28 -11.53
CA GLY A 34 -65.63 46.78 -10.22
C GLY A 34 -64.49 47.61 -9.65
N VAL A 35 -64.79 48.82 -9.19
CA VAL A 35 -63.84 49.84 -8.68
C VAL A 35 -62.81 49.24 -7.72
N LEU A 36 -61.57 49.06 -8.20
CA LEU A 36 -60.45 48.56 -7.40
C LEU A 36 -59.88 49.72 -6.57
N LYS A 37 -59.84 49.57 -5.24
CA LYS A 37 -59.21 50.53 -4.32
C LYS A 37 -57.69 50.51 -4.53
N VAL A 38 -57.12 51.70 -4.75
CA VAL A 38 -55.67 51.91 -5.00
C VAL A 38 -54.80 51.53 -3.78
N ASP A 39 -55.35 51.45 -2.57
CA ASP A 39 -54.64 51.04 -1.35
C ASP A 39 -54.25 49.55 -1.31
N GLU A 40 -54.82 48.69 -2.17
CA GLU A 40 -54.46 47.26 -2.24
C GLU A 40 -53.35 46.98 -3.28
N LEU A 41 -52.90 48.00 -4.03
CA LEU A 41 -51.85 47.89 -5.05
C LEU A 41 -50.43 48.21 -4.56
N SER A 42 -50.23 48.34 -3.25
CA SER A 42 -48.88 48.49 -2.70
C SER A 42 -48.11 47.17 -2.78
N LEU A 43 -47.34 46.99 -3.87
CA LEU A 43 -46.42 45.87 -4.18
C LEU A 43 -45.40 45.53 -3.08
N TYR A 44 -45.28 46.34 -2.04
CA TYR A 44 -44.36 46.16 -0.91
C TYR A 44 -45.03 46.13 0.46
N THR A 45 -46.37 46.22 0.53
CA THR A 45 -47.08 46.07 1.80
C THR A 45 -47.31 44.58 2.03
N VAL A 46 -46.45 43.97 2.84
CA VAL A 46 -46.69 42.64 3.39
C VAL A 46 -47.98 42.75 4.20
N PRO A 47 -49.07 42.07 3.82
CA PRO A 47 -50.28 42.12 4.63
C PRO A 47 -49.90 41.65 6.03
N GLN A 48 -50.30 42.39 7.07
CA GLN A 48 -50.23 41.92 8.45
C GLN A 48 -51.26 40.80 8.62
N GLN A 49 -51.03 39.68 7.92
CA GLN A 49 -51.57 38.40 8.29
C GLN A 49 -50.94 38.11 9.64
N THR A 50 -51.69 38.39 10.70
CA THR A 50 -51.48 37.77 12.00
C THR A 50 -51.55 36.26 11.78
N PHE A 51 -50.43 35.67 11.36
CA PHE A 51 -50.21 34.24 11.42
C PHE A 51 -50.27 33.90 12.89
N ARG A 52 -51.47 33.60 13.38
CA ARG A 52 -51.62 32.86 14.62
C ARG A 52 -50.99 31.52 14.32
N TYR A 53 -49.78 31.30 14.82
CA TYR A 53 -49.17 29.98 14.85
C TYR A 53 -50.10 29.11 15.69
N VAL A 54 -51.05 28.49 15.01
CA VAL A 54 -51.85 27.41 15.56
C VAL A 54 -50.93 26.21 15.44
N GLU A 55 -50.44 25.74 16.58
CA GLU A 55 -49.83 24.42 16.69
C GLU A 55 -50.74 23.46 15.90
N PRO A 56 -50.29 22.88 14.78
CA PRO A 56 -51.15 22.02 13.97
C PRO A 56 -51.72 20.94 14.88
N GLU A 57 -53.04 20.80 14.87
CA GLU A 57 -53.69 19.72 15.61
C GLU A 57 -53.08 18.41 15.16
N VAL A 58 -52.42 17.72 16.09
CA VAL A 58 -51.44 16.63 15.86
C VAL A 58 -51.95 15.70 14.76
N GLY A 59 -51.41 15.87 13.55
CA GLY A 59 -51.82 15.06 12.41
C GLY A 59 -51.46 13.60 12.66
N GLN A 60 -52.27 12.65 12.18
CA GLN A 60 -51.98 11.22 12.31
C GLN A 60 -50.55 10.86 11.84
N VAL A 61 -50.03 11.60 10.86
CA VAL A 61 -48.66 11.45 10.34
C VAL A 61 -47.60 11.93 11.33
N GLU A 62 -47.86 13.02 12.07
CA GLU A 62 -46.93 13.55 13.09
C GLU A 62 -46.89 12.63 14.33
N GLN A 63 -48.03 12.03 14.69
CA GLN A 63 -48.09 10.98 15.72
C GLN A 63 -47.32 9.72 15.29
N GLY A 64 -47.39 9.35 14.02
CA GLY A 64 -46.60 8.26 13.44
C GLY A 64 -45.10 8.55 13.48
N VAL A 65 -44.68 9.73 13.03
CA VAL A 65 -43.26 10.15 13.01
C VAL A 65 -42.70 10.31 14.43
N SER A 66 -43.47 10.85 15.37
CA SER A 66 -43.06 10.95 16.78
C SER A 66 -42.95 9.58 17.44
N SER A 67 -43.85 8.64 17.13
CA SER A 67 -43.76 7.25 17.61
C SER A 67 -42.55 6.52 17.03
N LEU A 68 -42.30 6.68 15.72
CA LEU A 68 -41.10 6.15 15.05
C LEU A 68 -39.81 6.73 15.65
N ARG A 69 -39.78 8.03 15.95
CA ARG A 69 -38.63 8.68 16.59
C ARG A 69 -38.37 8.11 17.98
N LYS A 70 -39.40 7.97 18.81
CA LYS A 70 -39.29 7.34 20.14
C LYS A 70 -38.78 5.90 20.07
N MET A 71 -39.18 5.14 19.04
CA MET A 71 -38.64 3.79 18.80
C MET A 71 -37.19 3.79 18.30
N ALA A 72 -36.78 4.83 17.55
CA ALA A 72 -35.43 4.96 17.01
C ALA A 72 -34.40 5.56 18.00
N GLU A 73 -34.84 6.35 18.98
CA GLU A 73 -34.02 6.90 20.07
C GLU A 73 -33.07 5.88 20.74
N PRO A 74 -33.52 4.69 21.17
CA PRO A 74 -32.64 3.70 21.77
C PRO A 74 -31.59 3.13 20.79
N TYR A 75 -31.85 3.18 19.48
CA TYR A 75 -30.87 2.75 18.46
C TYR A 75 -29.85 3.85 18.16
N ILE A 76 -30.32 5.09 18.06
CA ILE A 76 -29.46 6.26 17.83
C ILE A 76 -28.49 6.43 19.00
N THR A 77 -28.96 6.32 20.24
CA THR A 77 -28.11 6.40 21.45
C THR A 77 -27.04 5.30 21.49
N LYS A 78 -27.40 4.04 21.17
CA LYS A 78 -26.42 2.94 21.03
C LYS A 78 -25.39 3.21 19.93
N CYS A 79 -25.81 3.77 18.80
CA CYS A 79 -24.92 4.10 17.69
C CYS A 79 -23.95 5.25 18.08
N GLN A 80 -24.46 6.28 18.75
CA GLN A 80 -23.66 7.39 19.28
C GLN A 80 -22.65 6.91 20.34
N GLN A 81 -23.06 6.03 21.24
CA GLN A 81 -22.17 5.49 22.28
C GLN A 81 -21.08 4.59 21.67
N THR A 82 -21.45 3.77 20.69
CA THR A 82 -20.49 2.91 19.98
C THR A 82 -19.48 3.75 19.20
N SER A 83 -19.93 4.74 18.44
CA SER A 83 -19.04 5.65 17.70
C SER A 83 -18.15 6.47 18.63
N HIS A 84 -18.66 6.96 19.75
CA HIS A 84 -17.85 7.64 20.77
C HIS A 84 -16.78 6.70 21.34
N SER A 85 -17.13 5.45 21.66
CA SER A 85 -16.17 4.46 22.16
C SER A 85 -15.07 4.15 21.14
N ILE A 86 -15.42 3.98 19.85
CA ILE A 86 -14.46 3.72 18.78
C ILE A 86 -13.53 4.92 18.63
N ARG A 87 -14.07 6.15 18.63
CA ARG A 87 -13.29 7.38 18.54
C ARG A 87 -12.30 7.52 19.70
N GLN A 88 -12.74 7.24 20.93
CA GLN A 88 -11.88 7.28 22.11
C GLN A 88 -10.79 6.21 22.06
N ARG A 89 -11.10 4.99 21.61
CA ARG A 89 -10.11 3.92 21.44
C ARG A 89 -9.05 4.28 20.40
N VAL A 90 -9.48 4.79 19.24
CA VAL A 90 -8.56 5.24 18.18
C VAL A 90 -7.70 6.41 18.67
N LYS A 91 -8.29 7.37 19.40
CA LYS A 91 -7.57 8.50 19.99
C LYS A 91 -6.50 8.02 20.98
N GLY A 92 -6.83 7.09 21.88
CA GLY A 92 -5.86 6.54 22.84
C GLY A 92 -4.73 5.74 22.19
N VAL A 93 -5.01 4.99 21.12
CA VAL A 93 -3.97 4.31 20.33
C VAL A 93 -3.08 5.33 19.62
N TYR A 94 -3.68 6.35 18.99
CA TYR A 94 -2.95 7.40 18.29
C TYR A 94 -2.04 8.17 19.24
N GLU A 95 -2.52 8.59 20.41
CA GLU A 95 -1.72 9.29 21.42
C GLU A 95 -0.56 8.44 21.95
N LYS A 96 -0.71 7.11 21.99
CA LYS A 96 0.36 6.20 22.41
C LYS A 96 1.41 5.96 21.32
N VAL A 97 1.00 5.96 20.06
CA VAL A 97 1.88 5.71 18.91
C VAL A 97 2.57 6.98 18.44
N LYS A 98 1.88 8.14 18.52
CA LYS A 98 2.40 9.45 18.14
C LYS A 98 3.80 9.76 18.72
N PRO A 99 4.06 9.68 20.03
CA PRO A 99 5.38 9.99 20.57
C PRO A 99 6.46 9.00 20.12
N LYS A 100 6.10 7.75 19.79
CA LYS A 100 7.05 6.77 19.26
C LYS A 100 7.43 7.09 17.82
N VAL A 101 6.47 7.52 17.02
CA VAL A 101 6.70 7.94 15.63
C VAL A 101 7.48 9.25 15.61
N ASP A 102 7.08 10.23 16.42
CA ASP A 102 7.80 11.50 16.57
C ASP A 102 9.24 11.25 17.02
N GLY A 103 9.46 10.37 18.01
CA GLY A 103 10.81 9.97 18.45
C GLY A 103 11.63 9.28 17.36
N ALA A 104 11.01 8.43 16.54
CA ALA A 104 11.69 7.78 15.42
C ALA A 104 12.04 8.77 14.29
N ILE A 105 11.17 9.75 14.03
CA ILE A 105 11.42 10.83 13.06
C ILE A 105 12.55 11.73 13.55
N GLN A 106 12.55 12.11 14.83
CA GLN A 106 13.63 12.90 15.44
C GLN A 106 14.96 12.14 15.40
N PHE A 107 14.97 10.87 15.80
CA PHE A 107 16.17 10.02 15.68
C PHE A 107 16.65 9.89 14.22
N GLY A 108 15.73 9.82 13.26
CA GLY A 108 16.02 9.85 11.83
C GLY A 108 16.66 11.16 11.38
N GLN A 109 16.14 12.30 11.86
CA GLN A 109 16.70 13.62 11.57
C GLN A 109 18.08 13.81 12.21
N ASP A 110 18.25 13.42 13.48
CA ASP A 110 19.52 13.50 14.20
C ASP A 110 20.59 12.63 13.54
N SER A 111 20.22 11.41 13.15
CA SER A 111 21.12 10.51 12.41
C SER A 111 21.42 11.03 10.99
N TYR A 112 20.45 11.66 10.33
CA TYR A 112 20.67 12.28 9.02
C TYR A 112 21.65 13.45 9.10
N VAL A 113 21.50 14.36 10.07
CA VAL A 113 22.44 15.47 10.29
C VAL A 113 23.85 14.94 10.61
N TYR A 114 23.94 13.86 11.38
CA TYR A 114 25.20 13.19 11.69
C TYR A 114 25.85 12.52 10.47
N LEU A 115 25.04 11.93 9.58
CA LEU A 115 25.49 11.34 8.32
C LEU A 115 25.85 12.38 7.25
N GLN A 116 25.34 13.60 7.37
CA GLN A 116 25.60 14.69 6.41
C GLN A 116 27.02 15.27 6.58
N ASN A 117 27.59 15.24 7.79
CA ASN A 117 28.99 15.58 8.06
C ASN A 117 29.67 14.48 8.89
N PRO A 118 29.92 13.29 8.31
CA PRO A 118 30.42 12.17 9.07
C PRO A 118 31.90 12.38 9.41
N PRO A 119 32.32 12.12 10.65
CA PRO A 119 33.74 12.01 10.96
C PRO A 119 34.34 10.84 10.15
N PRO A 120 35.59 10.96 9.65
CA PRO A 120 36.21 9.98 8.75
C PRO A 120 36.28 8.53 9.30
N GLU A 121 36.05 8.36 10.60
CA GLU A 121 36.08 7.09 11.32
C GLU A 121 34.72 6.36 11.38
N PHE A 122 33.62 6.96 10.91
CA PHE A 122 32.27 6.43 11.16
C PHE A 122 31.94 5.19 10.31
N TYR A 123 32.13 5.24 8.99
CA TYR A 123 31.79 4.13 8.10
C TYR A 123 32.64 2.87 8.33
N PRO A 124 33.97 2.96 8.57
CA PRO A 124 34.75 1.78 8.91
C PRO A 124 34.24 1.08 10.18
N ARG A 125 33.90 1.84 11.24
CA ARG A 125 33.38 1.28 12.49
C ARG A 125 31.96 0.75 12.36
N ALA A 126 31.06 1.51 11.73
CA ALA A 126 29.69 1.08 11.47
C ALA A 126 29.64 -0.14 10.54
N GLY A 127 30.53 -0.19 9.55
CA GLY A 127 30.73 -1.34 8.68
C GLY A 127 31.15 -2.56 9.47
N VAL A 128 32.24 -2.49 10.24
CA VAL A 128 32.72 -3.64 11.04
C VAL A 128 31.65 -4.13 12.03
N ILE A 129 30.96 -3.22 12.72
CA ILE A 129 29.88 -3.56 13.66
C ILE A 129 28.68 -4.19 12.93
N GLY A 130 28.30 -3.63 11.78
CA GLY A 130 27.20 -4.14 10.96
C GLY A 130 27.51 -5.50 10.36
N PHE A 131 28.69 -5.68 9.79
CA PHE A 131 29.17 -6.96 9.26
C PHE A 131 29.27 -8.01 10.37
N ALA A 132 29.83 -7.67 11.53
CA ALA A 132 29.87 -8.58 12.68
C ALA A 132 28.46 -8.97 13.16
N GLY A 133 27.51 -8.04 13.14
CA GLY A 133 26.11 -8.30 13.47
C GLY A 133 25.41 -9.22 12.47
N ILE A 134 25.58 -8.99 11.17
CA ILE A 134 25.01 -9.83 10.10
C ILE A 134 25.64 -11.23 10.15
N LEU A 135 26.96 -11.32 10.28
CA LEU A 135 27.68 -12.58 10.40
C LEU A 135 27.24 -13.32 11.66
N GLY A 136 27.11 -12.61 12.79
CA GLY A 136 26.56 -13.13 14.04
C GLY A 136 25.12 -13.62 13.91
N LEU A 137 24.25 -12.90 13.20
CA LEU A 137 22.87 -13.30 12.94
C LEU A 137 22.80 -14.53 12.01
N PHE A 138 23.68 -14.62 11.03
CA PHE A 138 23.78 -15.77 10.12
C PHE A 138 24.25 -17.04 10.86
N LEU A 139 25.19 -16.88 11.79
CA LEU A 139 25.62 -17.95 12.68
C LEU A 139 24.55 -18.32 13.73
N ALA A 140 23.87 -17.32 14.31
CA ALA A 140 22.89 -17.48 15.39
C ALA A 140 21.55 -18.05 14.90
N ARG A 141 21.05 -17.58 13.74
CA ARG A 141 19.82 -18.09 13.12
C ARG A 141 20.00 -19.45 12.44
N GLY A 142 21.22 -20.00 12.48
CA GLY A 142 21.63 -21.24 11.82
C GLY A 142 20.91 -22.50 12.31
N SER A 143 19.92 -22.91 11.53
CA SER A 143 19.58 -24.33 11.35
C SER A 143 20.49 -24.90 10.25
N ARG A 144 21.27 -25.93 10.60
CA ARG A 144 22.08 -26.82 9.72
C ARG A 144 23.34 -26.29 9.04
N LEU A 145 23.49 -25.02 8.68
CA LEU A 145 24.71 -24.59 7.97
C LEU A 145 25.98 -24.68 8.85
N LYS A 146 25.87 -24.32 10.13
CA LYS A 146 26.94 -24.55 11.13
C LYS A 146 27.28 -26.04 11.34
N LYS A 147 26.33 -26.95 11.10
CA LYS A 147 26.57 -28.41 11.17
C LYS A 147 27.36 -28.94 9.97
N LEU A 148 27.47 -28.19 8.87
CA LEU A 148 28.23 -28.60 7.70
C LEU A 148 29.57 -27.87 7.62
N ILE A 149 29.58 -26.54 7.79
CA ILE A 149 30.82 -25.76 7.67
C ILE A 149 31.81 -26.11 8.78
N TYR A 150 31.35 -26.37 10.00
CA TYR A 150 32.25 -26.67 11.12
C TYR A 150 33.01 -28.01 10.94
N PRO A 151 32.34 -29.17 10.74
CA PRO A 151 33.04 -30.42 10.48
C PRO A 151 33.72 -30.48 9.10
N ALA A 152 33.15 -29.88 8.05
CA ALA A 152 33.83 -29.85 6.74
C ALA A 152 35.07 -28.95 6.75
N GLY A 153 35.01 -27.81 7.44
CA GLY A 153 36.15 -26.93 7.67
C GLY A 153 37.24 -27.61 8.49
N LEU A 154 36.87 -28.24 9.62
CA LEU A 154 37.83 -28.99 10.43
C LEU A 154 38.41 -30.21 9.70
N MET A 155 37.60 -30.95 8.93
CA MET A 155 38.10 -32.05 8.12
C MET A 155 39.07 -31.56 7.05
N SER A 156 38.75 -30.50 6.32
CA SER A 156 39.63 -29.95 5.28
C SER A 156 40.93 -29.38 5.86
N LEU A 157 40.88 -28.73 7.02
CA LEU A 157 42.07 -28.29 7.75
C LEU A 157 42.91 -29.48 8.23
N GLY A 158 42.26 -30.53 8.75
CA GLY A 158 42.93 -31.76 9.19
C GLY A 158 43.60 -32.50 8.03
N THR A 159 42.91 -32.64 6.90
CA THR A 159 43.49 -33.29 5.71
C THR A 159 44.58 -32.43 5.07
N ALA A 160 44.45 -31.10 5.08
CA ALA A 160 45.49 -30.20 4.60
C ALA A 160 46.76 -30.26 5.48
N MET A 161 46.60 -30.35 6.79
CA MET A 161 47.73 -30.46 7.72
C MET A 161 48.42 -31.82 7.64
N TYR A 162 47.66 -32.90 7.45
CA TYR A 162 48.21 -34.27 7.36
C TYR A 162 48.79 -34.60 5.97
N TYR A 163 48.31 -33.95 4.89
CA TYR A 163 48.82 -34.12 3.52
C TYR A 163 49.07 -32.76 2.81
N PRO A 164 50.11 -32.01 3.23
CA PRO A 164 50.34 -30.64 2.76
C PRO A 164 50.69 -30.53 1.27
N GLN A 165 51.33 -31.55 0.67
CA GLN A 165 51.70 -31.51 -0.75
C GLN A 165 50.49 -31.67 -1.69
N GLN A 166 49.51 -32.50 -1.32
CA GLN A 166 48.26 -32.62 -2.07
C GLN A 166 47.41 -31.35 -1.93
N ALA A 167 47.35 -30.77 -0.72
CA ALA A 167 46.67 -29.51 -0.50
C ALA A 167 47.29 -28.35 -1.31
N ALA A 168 48.62 -28.26 -1.37
CA ALA A 168 49.32 -27.23 -2.14
C ALA A 168 49.05 -27.35 -3.65
N ASN A 169 49.02 -28.56 -4.20
CA ASN A 169 48.73 -28.77 -5.62
C ASN A 169 47.26 -28.45 -5.96
N ILE A 170 46.32 -28.85 -5.10
CA ILE A 170 44.90 -28.49 -5.26
C ILE A 170 44.70 -26.98 -5.14
N ALA A 171 45.38 -26.34 -4.20
CA ALA A 171 45.33 -24.89 -4.00
C ALA A 171 45.90 -24.13 -5.20
N LYS A 172 46.99 -24.60 -5.81
CA LYS A 172 47.55 -24.00 -7.04
C LYS A 172 46.58 -24.12 -8.20
N ASN A 173 46.11 -25.33 -8.51
CA ASN A 173 45.20 -25.57 -9.63
C ASN A 173 43.87 -24.80 -9.46
N THR A 174 43.37 -24.71 -8.22
CA THR A 174 42.16 -23.95 -7.89
C THR A 174 42.41 -22.44 -7.95
N GLY A 175 43.58 -22.00 -7.49
CA GLY A 175 44.01 -20.61 -7.56
C GLY A 175 44.08 -20.10 -9.00
N ASP A 176 44.66 -20.88 -9.90
CA ASP A 176 44.76 -20.53 -11.33
C ASP A 176 43.37 -20.45 -11.98
N CYS A 177 42.49 -21.42 -11.70
CA CYS A 177 41.11 -21.40 -12.20
C CYS A 177 40.29 -20.21 -11.66
N LEU A 178 40.43 -19.90 -10.37
CA LEU A 178 39.77 -18.73 -9.78
C LEU A 178 40.33 -17.42 -10.34
N TYR A 179 41.63 -17.36 -10.59
CA TYR A 179 42.28 -16.21 -11.22
C TYR A 179 41.75 -15.99 -12.64
N ASP A 180 41.69 -17.04 -13.46
CA ASP A 180 41.15 -16.96 -14.83
C ASP A 180 39.66 -16.59 -14.83
N CYS A 181 38.87 -17.18 -13.93
CA CYS A 181 37.46 -16.85 -13.77
C CYS A 181 37.27 -15.40 -13.32
N ALA A 182 38.06 -14.94 -12.36
CA ALA A 182 38.02 -13.55 -11.89
C ALA A 182 38.46 -12.58 -12.99
N LEU A 183 39.48 -12.93 -13.78
CA LEU A 183 39.93 -12.15 -14.92
C LEU A 183 38.83 -12.04 -15.97
N GLN A 184 38.18 -13.16 -16.31
CA GLN A 184 37.06 -13.19 -17.26
C GLN A 184 35.87 -12.38 -16.74
N ALA A 185 35.53 -12.51 -15.45
CA ALA A 185 34.48 -11.75 -14.82
C ALA A 185 34.80 -10.25 -14.81
N TYR A 186 36.04 -9.88 -14.52
CA TYR A 186 36.50 -8.50 -14.54
C TYR A 186 36.42 -7.91 -15.94
N VAL A 187 36.93 -8.62 -16.96
CA VAL A 187 36.84 -8.20 -18.36
C VAL A 187 35.38 -8.10 -18.82
N ALA A 188 34.52 -9.04 -18.42
CA ALA A 188 33.08 -8.95 -18.70
C ALA A 188 32.46 -7.70 -18.05
N VAL A 189 32.80 -7.38 -16.81
CA VAL A 189 32.31 -6.17 -16.14
C VAL A 189 32.88 -4.91 -16.81
N GLU A 190 34.17 -4.86 -17.16
CA GLU A 190 34.77 -3.72 -17.86
C GLU A 190 34.14 -3.48 -19.22
N THR A 191 33.82 -4.54 -19.98
CA THR A 191 33.14 -4.44 -21.27
C THR A 191 31.70 -3.97 -21.16
N LEU A 192 31.02 -4.26 -20.04
CA LEU A 192 29.69 -3.69 -19.76
C LEU A 192 29.74 -2.25 -19.23
N VAL A 193 30.81 -1.89 -18.49
CA VAL A 193 30.97 -0.58 -17.84
C VAL A 193 31.54 0.47 -18.80
N LYS A 194 32.39 0.09 -19.74
CA LYS A 194 32.95 1.01 -20.74
C LYS A 194 32.05 1.05 -21.97
N PRO A 195 31.45 2.19 -22.34
CA PRO A 195 30.64 2.27 -23.56
C PRO A 195 31.55 2.04 -24.77
N SER A 196 31.25 1.01 -25.56
CA SER A 196 31.97 0.75 -26.81
C SER A 196 31.68 1.85 -27.84
N PRO A 197 32.69 2.33 -28.59
CA PRO A 197 32.45 3.11 -29.79
C PRO A 197 31.70 2.23 -30.82
N LYS A 198 30.74 2.85 -31.50
CA LYS A 198 29.71 2.25 -32.38
C LYS A 198 30.22 1.09 -33.27
N PRO A 199 29.44 0.00 -33.44
CA PRO A 199 29.82 -1.12 -34.29
C PRO A 199 29.63 -0.78 -35.78
N ILE A 200 30.63 -1.11 -36.60
CA ILE A 200 30.48 -1.20 -38.05
C ILE A 200 30.11 -2.65 -38.39
N THR A 201 29.05 -2.78 -39.18
CA THR A 201 28.36 -3.97 -39.68
C THR A 201 29.26 -4.93 -40.47
N GLU A 202 28.79 -6.19 -40.59
CA GLU A 202 29.14 -7.24 -41.56
C GLU A 202 30.32 -8.16 -41.17
N LYS A 203 30.29 -9.49 -41.38
CA LYS A 203 29.46 -10.40 -42.19
C LYS A 203 29.60 -11.84 -41.65
N ASN A 204 28.56 -12.64 -41.81
CA ASN A 204 28.46 -14.07 -41.46
C ASN A 204 29.22 -14.96 -42.49
N PRO A 205 29.91 -16.05 -42.12
CA PRO A 205 30.46 -17.00 -43.08
C PRO A 205 29.73 -18.36 -43.03
N GLU A 206 28.62 -18.46 -43.77
CA GLU A 206 28.14 -19.72 -44.34
C GLU A 206 28.26 -19.57 -45.87
N ASP A 207 29.40 -19.98 -46.44
CA ASP A 207 29.50 -20.67 -47.74
C ASP A 207 30.98 -20.89 -48.11
N LYS A 208 31.56 -22.05 -47.78
CA LYS A 208 32.75 -22.64 -48.45
C LYS A 208 32.82 -24.14 -48.17
N ALA A 209 31.83 -24.87 -48.68
CA ALA A 209 32.00 -26.28 -49.02
C ALA A 209 32.08 -26.38 -50.55
N SER A 210 33.31 -26.35 -51.10
CA SER A 210 33.71 -26.98 -52.37
C SER A 210 34.97 -26.32 -52.94
N ALA A 211 36.12 -26.96 -52.74
CA ALA A 211 37.27 -27.02 -53.67
C ALA A 211 38.54 -27.36 -52.90
N GLN A 212 38.86 -28.66 -52.78
CA GLN A 212 40.08 -29.25 -53.32
C GLN A 212 40.23 -30.70 -52.81
N LYS A 213 39.92 -31.61 -53.73
CA LYS A 213 40.31 -33.01 -53.79
C LYS A 213 41.44 -33.08 -54.85
N ALA A 214 42.39 -34.00 -54.68
CA ALA A 214 43.66 -34.18 -55.40
C ALA A 214 44.78 -33.29 -54.82
N THR A 215 45.89 -33.82 -54.29
CA THR A 215 46.67 -35.02 -54.63
C THR A 215 47.32 -35.59 -53.38
#